data_AF-T0USP0-F1
#
_entry.id   AF-T0USP0-F1
#
_cell.length_a   1.000
_cell.length_b   1.000
_cell.length_c   1.000
_cell.angle_alpha   90.00
_cell.angle_beta   90.00
_cell.angle_gamma   90.00
#
_symmetry.space_group_name_H-M   'P 1'
#
loop_
_entity.id
_entity.type
_entity.pdbx_description
1 polymer ?
#
loop_
_entity_poly.entity_id
_entity_poly.type
_entity_poly.pdbx_seq_one_letter_code
_entity_poly.pdbx_strand_id
1 'polypeptide(L)'
;MFLIFPLMLGVICLYPSLRNWKKAWLAAFGVSLTIETTQLIVDLLYNANRVFEIDDLWTNSLGGLLALWLYSVFRKKYQKQ
;
A
#
# COMPACT_ATOMS: atom_id res chain seq x y z
N MET A 1 -0.20 10.40 -2.34
CA MET A 1 -1.61 10.22 -1.88
C MET A 1 -2.23 8.83 -2.11
N PHE A 2 -2.53 8.29 -3.32
CA PHE A 2 -3.12 6.92 -3.45
C PHE A 2 -2.40 5.96 -4.42
N LEU A 3 -1.12 6.18 -4.69
CA LEU A 3 -0.39 5.39 -5.69
C LEU A 3 -0.26 3.91 -5.29
N ILE A 4 -0.25 3.61 -4.00
CA ILE A 4 -0.08 2.25 -3.45
C ILE A 4 -1.39 1.47 -3.42
N PHE A 5 -2.55 2.13 -3.48
CA PHE A 5 -3.85 1.48 -3.50
C PHE A 5 -4.03 0.46 -4.66
N PRO A 6 -3.83 0.84 -5.95
CA PRO A 6 -3.98 -0.11 -7.04
C PRO A 6 -2.94 -1.25 -7.00
N LEU A 7 -1.71 -0.94 -6.54
CA LEU A 7 -0.65 -1.94 -6.35
C LEU A 7 -1.07 -2.98 -5.29
N MET A 8 -1.53 -2.51 -4.13
CA MET A 8 -2.00 -3.39 -3.05
C MET A 8 -3.23 -4.19 -3.44
N LEU A 9 -4.15 -3.61 -4.21
CA LEU A 9 -5.30 -4.34 -4.76
C LEU A 9 -4.84 -5.52 -5.62
N GLY A 10 -3.90 -5.29 -6.54
CA GLY A 10 -3.32 -6.35 -7.37
C GLY A 10 -2.62 -7.43 -6.55
N VAL A 11 -1.79 -7.03 -5.58
CA VAL A 11 -1.06 -7.94 -4.69
C VAL A 11 -2.01 -8.80 -3.85
N ILE A 12 -3.07 -8.23 -3.28
CA ILE A 12 -4.08 -8.96 -2.50
C ILE A 12 -4.89 -9.93 -3.39
N CYS A 13 -5.11 -9.56 -4.65
CA CYS A 13 -5.76 -10.41 -5.63
C CYS A 13 -4.90 -11.64 -5.96
N LEU A 14 -3.61 -11.41 -6.26
CA LEU A 14 -2.63 -12.45 -6.64
C LEU A 14 -2.22 -13.35 -5.47
N TYR A 15 -2.00 -12.77 -4.28
CA TYR A 15 -1.45 -13.48 -3.13
C TYR A 15 -2.50 -13.65 -2.02
N PRO A 16 -3.18 -14.82 -1.96
CA PRO A 16 -4.18 -15.08 -0.93
C PRO A 16 -3.62 -15.04 0.50
N SER A 17 -2.32 -15.28 0.68
CA SER A 17 -1.63 -15.24 1.97
C SER A 17 -1.59 -13.83 2.60
N LEU A 18 -1.77 -12.77 1.80
CA LEU A 18 -1.81 -11.37 2.22
C LEU A 18 -3.21 -10.86 2.55
N ARG A 19 -4.25 -11.68 2.37
CA ARG A 19 -5.66 -11.34 2.68
C ARG A 19 -5.98 -11.35 4.17
N ASN A 20 -5.02 -10.98 5.01
CA ASN A 20 -5.19 -10.77 6.43
C ASN A 20 -4.93 -9.29 6.73
N TRP A 21 -5.82 -8.65 7.48
CA TRP A 21 -5.71 -7.23 7.84
C TRP A 21 -4.30 -6.82 8.31
N LYS A 22 -3.69 -7.60 9.22
CA LYS A 22 -2.36 -7.31 9.76
C LYS A 22 -1.28 -7.38 8.67
N LYS A 23 -1.36 -8.40 7.79
CA LYS A 23 -0.39 -8.61 6.71
C LYS A 23 -0.56 -7.58 5.59
N ALA A 24 -1.80 -7.26 5.21
CA ALA A 24 -2.10 -6.25 4.22
C ALA A 24 -1.62 -4.86 4.67
N TRP A 25 -1.86 -4.52 5.94
CA TRP A 25 -1.37 -3.28 6.53
C TRP A 25 0.16 -3.23 6.59
N LEU A 26 0.80 -4.29 7.10
CA LEU A 26 2.26 -4.35 7.20
C LEU A 26 2.93 -4.31 5.82
N ALA A 27 2.35 -4.98 4.83
CA ALA A 27 2.83 -4.93 3.45
C ALA A 27 2.69 -3.52 2.86
N ALA A 28 1.53 -2.88 3.00
CA ALA A 28 1.34 -1.51 2.52
C ALA A 28 2.26 -0.50 3.23
N PHE A 29 2.44 -0.64 4.54
CA PHE A 29 3.37 0.15 5.34
C PHE A 29 4.81 -0.06 4.87
N GLY A 30 5.25 -1.32 4.70
CA GLY A 30 6.59 -1.65 4.24
C GLY A 30 6.88 -1.14 2.84
N VAL A 31 5.93 -1.26 1.91
CA VAL A 31 6.06 -0.70 0.56
C VAL A 31 6.14 0.82 0.61
N SER A 32 5.27 1.48 1.39
CA SER A 32 5.30 2.93 1.54
C SER A 32 6.60 3.43 2.16
N LEU A 33 7.10 2.74 3.19
CA LEU A 33 8.37 3.05 3.84
C LEU A 33 9.53 2.87 2.86
N THR A 34 9.51 1.81 2.06
CA THR A 34 10.55 1.55 1.05
C THR A 34 10.57 2.67 0.00
N ILE A 35 9.40 3.13 -0.46
CA ILE A 35 9.30 4.19 -1.46
C ILE A 35 9.79 5.53 -0.90
N GLU A 36 9.29 5.97 0.26
CA GLU A 36 9.72 7.21 0.92
C GLU A 36 11.23 7.18 1.23
N THR A 37 11.74 6.05 1.74
CA THR A 37 13.19 5.90 2.03
C THR A 37 14.02 5.94 0.76
N THR A 38 13.58 5.29 -0.32
CA THR A 38 14.28 5.33 -1.61
C THR A 38 14.28 6.75 -2.19
N GLN A 39 13.15 7.45 -2.09
CA GLN A 39 13.04 8.85 -2.50
C GLN A 39 13.98 9.74 -1.67
N LEU A 40 14.08 9.53 -0.36
CA LEU A 40 15.01 10.25 0.51
C LEU A 40 16.48 9.99 0.15
N ILE A 41 16.84 8.74 -0.14
CA ILE A 41 18.20 8.38 -0.55
C ILE A 41 18.54 9.01 -1.90
N VAL A 42 17.63 8.94 -2.88
CA VAL A 42 17.81 9.56 -4.19
C VAL A 42 17.88 11.09 -4.04
N ASP A 43 17.07 11.68 -3.18
CA ASP A 43 17.12 13.11 -2.88
C ASP A 43 18.48 13.54 -2.33
N LEU A 44 19.04 12.77 -1.40
CA LEU A 44 20.38 13.00 -0.84
C LEU A 44 21.48 12.93 -1.91
N LEU A 45 21.34 12.04 -2.89
CA LEU A 45 22.29 11.89 -4.01
C LEU A 45 22.20 13.03 -5.02
N TYR A 46 21.01 13.62 -5.22
CA TYR A 46 20.76 14.65 -6.24
C TYR A 46 20.51 16.06 -5.67
N ASN A 47 20.58 16.24 -4.36
CA ASN A 47 20.37 17.49 -3.63
C ASN A 47 19.01 18.16 -3.94
N ALA A 48 17.94 17.36 -4.02
CA ALA A 48 16.61 17.83 -4.41
C ALA A 48 15.76 18.39 -3.25
N ASN A 49 16.29 18.43 -2.01
CA ASN A 49 15.68 19.02 -0.81
C ASN A 49 14.25 18.52 -0.55
N ARG A 50 13.97 17.23 -0.80
CA ARG A 50 12.69 16.63 -0.43
C ARG A 50 12.59 16.42 1.08
N VAL A 51 11.38 16.68 1.57
CA VAL A 51 10.96 16.39 2.92
C VAL A 51 10.35 14.98 2.94
N PHE A 52 10.65 14.22 3.99
CA PHE A 52 10.03 12.93 4.25
C PHE A 52 8.55 13.12 4.59
N GLU A 53 7.64 12.56 3.80
CA GLU A 53 6.20 12.77 3.98
C GLU A 53 5.59 11.66 4.83
N ILE A 54 5.61 11.84 6.15
CA ILE A 54 4.96 10.92 7.12
C ILE A 54 3.47 10.74 6.80
N ASP A 55 2.85 11.76 6.22
CA ASP A 55 1.43 11.75 5.86
C ASP A 55 1.08 10.73 4.78
N ASP A 56 1.97 10.57 3.79
CA ASP A 56 1.81 9.57 2.74
C ASP A 56 2.02 8.15 3.30
N LEU A 57 2.84 7.99 4.34
CA LEU A 57 3.09 6.70 5.00
C LEU A 57 1.83 6.11 5.64
N TRP A 58 1.09 6.90 6.42
CA TRP A 58 -0.13 6.42 7.07
C TRP A 58 -1.29 6.31 6.07
N THR A 59 -1.40 7.23 5.11
CA THR A 59 -2.43 7.21 4.07
C THR A 59 -2.28 6.00 3.14
N ASN A 60 -1.06 5.66 2.72
CA ASN A 60 -0.80 4.45 1.92
C ASN A 60 -1.06 3.16 2.70
N SER A 61 -0.75 3.14 4.00
CA SER A 61 -1.04 2.00 4.87
C SER A 61 -2.56 1.77 5.00
N LEU A 62 -3.34 2.85 5.11
CA LEU A 62 -4.80 2.79 5.02
C LEU A 62 -5.29 2.36 3.63
N GLY A 63 -4.60 2.79 2.56
CA GLY A 63 -4.87 2.34 1.20
C GLY A 63 -4.79 0.81 1.05
N GLY A 64 -3.81 0.15 1.68
CA GLY A 64 -3.71 -1.32 1.69
C GLY A 64 -4.89 -2.02 2.36
N LEU A 65 -5.43 -1.41 3.41
CA LEU A 65 -6.61 -1.89 4.11
C LEU A 65 -7.89 -1.70 3.29
N LEU A 66 -7.99 -0.55 2.62
CA LEU A 66 -9.09 -0.24 1.70
C LEU A 66 -9.09 -1.21 0.52
N ALA A 67 -7.92 -1.58 0.00
CA ALA A 67 -7.77 -2.60 -1.03
C ALA A 67 -8.25 -3.99 -0.55
N LEU A 68 -7.93 -4.38 0.69
CA LEU A 68 -8.43 -5.63 1.28
C LEU A 68 -9.94 -5.63 1.45
N TRP A 69 -10.50 -4.50 1.91
CA TRP A 69 -11.94 -4.32 2.06
C TRP A 69 -12.65 -4.43 0.71
N LEU A 70 -12.15 -3.72 -0.30
CA LEU A 70 -12.72 -3.75 -1.65
C LEU A 70 -12.66 -5.17 -2.23
N TYR A 71 -11.51 -5.85 -2.13
CA TYR A 71 -11.38 -7.26 -2.53
C TYR A 71 -12.42 -8.15 -1.85
N SER A 72 -12.64 -7.97 -0.54
CA SER A 72 -13.59 -8.76 0.23
C SER A 72 -15.05 -8.52 -0.19
N VAL A 73 -15.41 -7.26 -0.48
CA VAL A 73 -16.74 -6.89 -1.00
C VAL A 73 -16.96 -7.50 -2.38
N PHE A 74 -15.99 -7.38 -3.29
CA PHE A 74 -16.05 -7.98 -4.62
C PHE A 74 -16.20 -9.50 -4.52
N ARG A 75 -15.35 -10.17 -3.76
CA ARG A 75 -15.42 -11.63 -3.57
C ARG A 75 -16.79 -12.07 -3.07
N LYS A 76 -17.36 -11.37 -2.07
CA LYS A 76 -18.72 -11.67 -1.56
C LYS A 76 -19.81 -11.47 -2.61
N LYS A 77 -19.64 -10.54 -3.55
CA LYS A 77 -20.63 -10.26 -4.60
C LYS A 77 -20.58 -11.30 -5.73
N TYR A 78 -19.38 -11.76 -6.08
CA TYR A 78 -19.17 -12.70 -7.20
C TYR A 78 -19.20 -14.18 -6.80
N GLN A 79 -18.94 -14.54 -5.54
CA GLN A 79 -19.10 -15.93 -5.05
C GLN A 79 -20.53 -16.25 -4.59
N LYS A 80 -21.46 -15.29 -4.68
CA LYS A 80 -22.87 -15.45 -4.28
C LYS A 80 -23.82 -15.59 -5.49
N GLN A 81 -23.25 -15.75 -6.69
CA GLN A 81 -23.92 -16.23 -7.91
C GLN A 81 -23.51 -17.68 -8.13
#